data_AF-A0A3P7IVF6-F1
#
_entry.id   AF-A0A3P7IVF6-F1
#
_cell.length_a   1.000
_cell.length_b   1.000
_cell.length_c   1.000
_cell.angle_alpha   90.00
_cell.angle_beta   90.00
_cell.angle_gamma   90.00
#
_symmetry.space_group_name_H-M   'P 1'
#
loop_
_entity.id
_entity.type
_entity.pdbx_description
1 polymer ?
#
loop_
_entity_poly.entity_id
_entity_poly.type
_entity_poly.pdbx_seq_one_letter_code
_entity_poly.pdbx_strand_id
1 'polypeptide(L)'
;MMSSKISKIVPPDGWSPRPSKKKFNYRDEQVEHFLIQSPVKETIQRQSFAVLKTNNVYKKAMTAGEFRKLATSAKYRNPHPELQGKALEDYYFQTMVDSHPIYGADTEGSFYDENVNEFNMKRLGTILDETKELTGGKVIRGVTSVYLYFGMYGASFAWHVEDMELYSINYLHYGAPKYWFAVPPEASTRFERLMRQQFPTYDRHCKAFMRHKSFSVLPALLDIHRIPYGTMTQHPNEFIITFPHVIAI
;
A
#
# COMPACT_ATOMS: atom_id res chain seq x y z
N MET A 1 8.27 -25.17 -5.19
CA MET A 1 8.28 -23.68 -5.24
C MET A 1 7.62 -23.17 -3.98
N MET A 2 8.27 -22.31 -3.21
CA MET A 2 7.60 -21.60 -2.11
C MET A 2 6.64 -20.57 -2.71
N SER A 3 5.35 -20.65 -2.38
CA SER A 3 4.35 -19.66 -2.80
C SER A 3 4.63 -18.35 -2.05
N SER A 4 4.71 -17.22 -2.73
CA SER A 4 4.89 -15.89 -2.12
C SER A 4 3.71 -15.46 -1.24
N LYS A 5 2.61 -16.23 -1.24
CA LYS A 5 1.38 -16.00 -0.46
C LYS A 5 0.79 -14.59 -0.64
N ILE A 6 1.05 -13.97 -1.79
CA ILE A 6 0.33 -12.81 -2.31
C ILE A 6 -0.36 -13.25 -3.61
N SER A 7 -1.61 -12.86 -3.82
CA SER A 7 -2.39 -13.26 -4.98
C SER A 7 -2.99 -12.06 -5.68
N LYS A 8 -2.92 -12.06 -7.02
CA LYS A 8 -3.63 -11.12 -7.87
C LYS A 8 -4.93 -11.75 -8.34
N ILE A 9 -6.02 -10.99 -8.28
CA ILE A 9 -7.30 -11.37 -8.86
C ILE A 9 -7.66 -10.33 -9.92
N VAL A 10 -7.81 -10.77 -11.15
CA VAL A 10 -8.32 -9.96 -12.26
C VAL A 10 -9.84 -10.20 -12.34
N PRO A 11 -10.68 -9.18 -12.11
CA PRO A 11 -12.11 -9.30 -12.26
C PRO A 11 -12.49 -9.69 -13.69
N PRO A 12 -13.65 -10.34 -13.88
CA PRO A 12 -14.13 -10.66 -15.22
C PRO A 12 -14.41 -9.39 -16.02
N ASP A 13 -14.29 -9.49 -17.35
CA ASP A 13 -14.60 -8.39 -18.26
C ASP A 13 -16.00 -7.83 -17.99
N GLY A 14 -16.09 -6.49 -17.95
CA GLY A 14 -17.34 -5.78 -17.68
C GLY A 14 -17.70 -5.63 -16.20
N TRP A 15 -17.02 -6.33 -15.28
CA TRP A 15 -17.17 -6.05 -13.85
C TRP A 15 -16.61 -4.66 -13.52
N SER A 16 -17.32 -3.93 -12.66
CA SER A 16 -16.91 -2.64 -12.15
C SER A 16 -17.44 -2.46 -10.74
N PRO A 17 -16.65 -1.88 -9.81
CA PRO A 17 -17.17 -1.49 -8.51
C PRO A 17 -18.12 -0.28 -8.60
N ARG A 18 -18.24 0.33 -9.78
CA ARG A 18 -19.10 1.49 -10.06
C ARG A 18 -19.95 1.31 -11.32
N PRO A 19 -20.86 0.33 -11.36
CA PRO A 19 -21.69 0.06 -12.55
C PRO A 19 -22.58 1.25 -12.94
N SER A 20 -22.93 2.15 -12.01
CA SER A 20 -23.72 3.36 -12.32
C SER A 20 -22.96 4.36 -13.20
N LYS A 21 -21.63 4.26 -13.28
CA LYS A 21 -20.76 5.18 -14.01
C LYS A 21 -20.21 4.50 -15.27
N LYS A 22 -20.71 4.89 -16.45
CA LYS A 22 -20.21 4.40 -17.75
C LYS A 22 -18.70 4.61 -17.96
N LYS A 23 -18.14 5.68 -17.39
CA LYS A 23 -16.70 5.99 -17.42
C LYS A 23 -16.27 6.54 -16.07
N PHE A 24 -16.11 5.67 -15.07
CA PHE A 24 -15.47 6.07 -13.82
C PHE A 24 -13.97 6.29 -14.06
N ASN A 25 -13.38 7.30 -13.41
CA ASN A 25 -11.92 7.51 -13.33
C ASN A 25 -11.62 8.55 -12.24
N TYR A 26 -10.34 8.83 -12.00
CA TYR A 26 -9.90 9.79 -10.98
C TYR A 26 -10.31 11.25 -11.22
N ARG A 27 -10.89 11.59 -12.39
CA ARG A 27 -11.49 12.91 -12.68
C ARG A 27 -13.01 12.96 -12.49
N ASP A 28 -13.63 11.86 -12.06
CA ASP A 28 -15.04 11.87 -11.67
C ASP A 28 -15.26 12.89 -10.56
N GLU A 29 -16.37 13.62 -10.62
CA GLU A 29 -16.67 14.73 -9.71
C GLU A 29 -16.63 14.31 -8.24
N GLN A 30 -17.12 13.11 -7.92
CA GLN A 30 -17.11 12.58 -6.56
C GLN A 30 -15.69 12.32 -6.06
N VAL A 31 -14.78 11.89 -6.95
CA VAL A 31 -13.38 11.67 -6.61
C VAL A 31 -12.68 13.01 -6.42
N GLU A 32 -12.81 13.94 -7.37
CA GLU A 32 -12.14 15.25 -7.30
C GLU A 32 -12.45 16.02 -6.02
N HIS A 33 -13.69 15.93 -5.52
CA HIS A 33 -14.13 16.60 -4.28
C HIS A 33 -13.92 15.77 -3.01
N PHE A 34 -13.46 14.52 -3.12
CA PHE A 34 -13.17 13.70 -1.95
C PHE A 34 -12.10 14.37 -1.09
N LEU A 35 -12.37 14.51 0.21
CA LEU A 35 -11.47 15.17 1.14
C LEU A 35 -10.49 14.16 1.74
N ILE A 36 -9.23 14.23 1.32
CA ILE A 36 -8.12 13.45 1.88
C ILE A 36 -7.76 14.07 3.23
N GLN A 37 -7.81 13.27 4.28
CA GLN A 37 -7.47 13.69 5.64
C GLN A 37 -5.98 13.49 5.90
N SER A 38 -5.34 14.47 6.51
CA SER A 38 -3.95 14.40 6.98
C SER A 38 -2.96 13.81 5.97
N PRO A 39 -2.93 14.24 4.69
CA PRO A 39 -1.91 13.78 3.75
C PRO A 39 -0.52 14.01 4.34
N VAL A 40 0.38 13.06 4.14
CA VAL A 40 1.72 13.07 4.72
C VAL A 40 2.78 13.32 3.66
N LYS A 41 3.84 14.03 4.01
CA LYS A 41 5.08 14.10 3.25
C LYS A 41 6.01 13.02 3.77
N GLU A 42 6.45 12.16 2.87
CA GLU A 42 7.39 11.08 3.19
C GLU A 42 8.82 11.60 3.10
N THR A 43 9.67 11.17 4.02
CA THR A 43 11.11 11.44 4.01
C THR A 43 11.82 10.11 4.20
N ILE A 44 12.80 9.85 3.35
CA ILE A 44 13.54 8.60 3.31
C ILE A 44 14.97 8.87 3.79
N GLN A 45 15.40 8.14 4.81
CA GLN A 45 16.79 8.04 5.20
C GLN A 45 17.29 6.66 4.81
N ARG A 46 18.42 6.60 4.11
CA ARG A 46 19.00 5.34 3.64
C ARG A 46 20.40 5.17 4.20
N GLN A 47 20.66 4.01 4.79
CA GLN A 47 21.98 3.57 5.22
C GLN A 47 22.29 2.23 4.56
N SER A 48 23.16 2.23 3.55
CA SER A 48 23.44 1.06 2.71
C SER A 48 22.16 0.49 2.07
N PHE A 49 21.67 -0.67 2.52
CA PHE A 49 20.43 -1.28 2.05
C PHE A 49 19.24 -1.08 3.01
N ALA A 50 19.46 -0.51 4.19
CA ALA A 50 18.43 -0.22 5.17
C ALA A 50 17.81 1.15 4.88
N VAL A 51 16.48 1.22 4.98
CA VAL A 51 15.68 2.41 4.73
C VAL A 51 14.81 2.68 5.95
N LEU A 52 14.91 3.90 6.47
CA LEU A 52 14.00 4.46 7.46
C LEU A 52 13.13 5.52 6.80
N LYS A 53 11.83 5.29 6.85
CA LYS A 53 10.80 6.18 6.33
C LYS A 53 10.14 6.93 7.49
N THR A 54 10.05 8.25 7.35
CA THR A 54 9.32 9.12 8.26
C THR A 54 8.20 9.83 7.51
N ASN A 55 7.01 9.86 8.13
CA ASN A 55 5.86 10.59 7.61
C ASN A 55 5.61 11.84 8.47
N ASN A 56 5.61 13.00 7.84
CA ASN A 56 5.26 14.26 8.47
C ASN A 56 3.95 14.78 7.86
N VAL A 57 3.00 15.24 8.68
CA VAL A 57 1.74 15.79 8.16
C VAL A 57 2.05 16.96 7.22
N TYR A 58 1.63 16.85 5.96
CA TYR A 58 1.84 17.87 4.93
C TYR A 58 0.78 18.98 5.04
N LYS A 59 -0.48 18.57 5.22
CA LYS A 59 -1.63 19.45 5.44
C LYS A 59 -2.65 18.77 6.34
N LYS A 60 -3.52 19.55 6.99
CA LYS A 60 -4.66 19.01 7.76
C LYS A 60 -5.63 18.22 6.87
N ALA A 61 -5.92 18.75 5.68
CA ALA A 61 -6.71 18.08 4.66
C ALA A 61 -6.43 18.71 3.28
N MET A 62 -6.78 18.00 2.21
CA MET A 62 -6.82 18.52 0.84
C MET A 62 -7.79 17.71 -0.01
N THR A 63 -8.33 18.27 -1.09
CA THR A 63 -9.18 17.49 -2.00
C THR A 63 -8.35 16.55 -2.87
N ALA A 64 -8.93 15.45 -3.34
CA ALA A 64 -8.22 14.57 -4.27
C ALA A 64 -7.91 15.28 -5.61
N GLY A 65 -8.73 16.25 -6.02
CA GLY A 65 -8.44 17.08 -7.18
C GLY A 65 -7.21 17.97 -7.01
N GLU A 66 -7.03 18.57 -5.82
CA GLU A 66 -5.79 19.27 -5.45
C GLU A 66 -4.60 18.30 -5.42
N PHE A 67 -4.79 17.11 -4.86
CA PHE A 67 -3.74 16.09 -4.78
C PHE A 67 -3.31 15.63 -6.18
N ARG A 68 -4.27 15.38 -7.08
CA ARG A 68 -3.99 15.02 -8.48
C ARG A 68 -3.17 16.11 -9.16
N LYS A 69 -3.56 17.38 -9.04
CA LYS A 69 -2.80 18.51 -9.64
C LYS A 69 -1.36 18.53 -9.12
N LEU A 70 -1.18 18.29 -7.81
CA LEU A 70 0.13 18.18 -7.17
C LEU A 70 0.94 17.00 -7.73
N ALA A 71 0.36 15.81 -7.77
CA ALA A 71 0.97 14.57 -8.26
C ALA A 71 1.39 14.66 -9.73
N THR A 72 0.67 15.42 -10.55
CA THR A 72 0.99 15.62 -11.98
C THR A 72 1.89 16.82 -12.25
N SER A 73 2.24 17.62 -11.23
CA SER A 73 3.11 18.77 -11.39
C SER A 73 4.54 18.35 -11.77
N ALA A 74 5.31 19.26 -12.38
CA ALA A 74 6.69 18.99 -12.76
C ALA A 74 7.58 18.52 -11.58
N LYS A 75 7.22 18.88 -10.35
CA LYS A 75 7.94 18.51 -9.14
C LYS A 75 7.73 17.06 -8.70
N TYR A 76 6.51 16.52 -8.86
CA TYR A 76 6.13 15.21 -8.28
C TYR A 76 5.74 14.15 -9.30
N ARG A 77 5.57 14.53 -10.57
CA ARG A 77 5.31 13.56 -11.64
C ARG A 77 6.49 12.58 -11.77
N ASN A 78 6.22 11.37 -12.24
CA ASN A 78 7.30 10.45 -12.63
C ASN A 78 8.20 11.15 -13.67
N PRO A 79 9.49 11.39 -13.37
CA PRO A 79 10.41 12.05 -14.28
C PRO A 79 10.74 11.20 -15.51
N HIS A 80 10.56 9.87 -15.42
CA HIS A 80 10.86 8.90 -16.47
C HIS A 80 9.64 8.01 -16.75
N PRO A 81 8.58 8.55 -17.39
CA PRO A 81 7.37 7.80 -17.72
C PRO A 81 7.60 6.65 -18.72
N GLU A 82 8.72 6.66 -19.44
CA GLU A 82 9.14 5.62 -20.37
C GLU A 82 9.68 4.36 -19.67
N LEU A 83 10.17 4.48 -18.43
CA LEU A 83 10.69 3.35 -17.68
C LEU A 83 9.54 2.47 -17.17
N GLN A 84 9.71 1.15 -17.30
CA GLN A 84 8.75 0.16 -16.84
C GLN A 84 9.46 -1.04 -16.21
N GLY A 85 8.71 -1.82 -15.43
CA GLY A 85 9.20 -3.05 -14.82
C GLY A 85 10.49 -2.83 -14.02
N LYS A 86 11.48 -3.69 -14.24
CA LYS A 86 12.75 -3.67 -13.50
C LYS A 86 13.52 -2.36 -13.64
N ALA A 87 13.48 -1.71 -14.81
CA ALA A 87 14.19 -0.45 -15.01
C ALA A 87 13.59 0.70 -14.18
N LEU A 88 12.26 0.75 -14.04
CA LEU A 88 11.60 1.71 -13.16
C LEU A 88 11.85 1.40 -11.68
N GLU A 89 11.84 0.11 -11.32
CA GLU A 89 12.18 -0.35 -9.96
C GLU A 89 13.61 0.07 -9.56
N ASP A 90 14.59 -0.18 -10.42
CA ASP A 90 15.99 0.18 -10.17
C ASP A 90 16.15 1.70 -10.05
N TYR A 91 15.50 2.46 -10.93
CA TYR A 91 15.49 3.91 -10.86
C TYR A 91 14.86 4.41 -9.54
N TYR A 92 13.71 3.85 -9.14
CA TYR A 92 13.06 4.18 -7.87
C TYR A 92 14.01 3.97 -6.69
N PHE A 93 14.62 2.79 -6.53
CA PHE A 93 15.51 2.52 -5.41
C PHE A 93 16.80 3.34 -5.44
N GLN A 94 17.26 3.76 -6.61
CA GLN A 94 18.40 4.68 -6.76
C GLN A 94 18.05 6.11 -6.28
N THR A 95 16.85 6.59 -6.59
CA THR A 95 16.47 8.01 -6.36
C THR A 95 15.51 8.23 -5.19
N MET A 96 15.08 7.18 -4.49
CA MET A 96 14.01 7.29 -3.47
C MET A 96 14.31 8.31 -2.36
N VAL A 97 15.58 8.50 -2.00
CA VAL A 97 16.03 9.47 -0.97
C VAL A 97 15.65 10.91 -1.35
N ASP A 98 15.64 11.23 -2.64
CA ASP A 98 15.40 12.59 -3.12
C ASP A 98 13.92 12.87 -3.42
N SER A 99 13.09 11.82 -3.52
CA SER A 99 11.72 11.91 -4.07
C SER A 99 10.71 12.66 -3.19
N HIS A 100 10.85 12.60 -1.86
CA HIS A 100 10.00 13.27 -0.86
C HIS A 100 8.49 13.41 -1.23
N PRO A 101 7.81 12.30 -1.58
CA PRO A 101 6.46 12.32 -2.13
C PRO A 101 5.44 12.76 -1.07
N ILE A 102 4.27 13.21 -1.53
CA ILE A 102 3.08 13.37 -0.67
C ILE A 102 2.20 12.14 -0.84
N TYR A 103 1.69 11.60 0.26
CA TYR A 103 0.84 10.44 0.26
C TYR A 103 -0.47 10.71 1.01
N GLY A 104 -1.61 10.51 0.32
CA GLY A 104 -2.93 10.62 0.91
C GLY A 104 -3.41 9.26 1.39
N ALA A 105 -3.00 8.86 2.58
CA ALA A 105 -3.30 7.54 3.15
C ALA A 105 -4.46 7.58 4.15
N ASP A 106 -4.95 6.39 4.50
CA ASP A 106 -5.74 6.12 5.70
C ASP A 106 -6.98 7.01 5.89
N THR A 107 -7.57 7.45 4.78
CA THR A 107 -8.83 8.21 4.82
C THR A 107 -10.00 7.23 4.63
N GLU A 108 -10.89 7.16 5.63
CA GLU A 108 -12.09 6.32 5.54
C GLU A 108 -12.97 6.73 4.35
N GLY A 109 -13.35 5.76 3.54
CA GLY A 109 -14.19 6.00 2.37
C GLY A 109 -14.23 4.80 1.44
N SER A 110 -15.15 4.85 0.48
CA SER A 110 -15.21 3.88 -0.61
C SER A 110 -15.90 4.53 -1.80
N PHE A 111 -15.41 4.20 -2.99
CA PHE A 111 -16.05 4.59 -4.24
C PHE A 111 -16.95 3.48 -4.81
N TYR A 112 -17.17 2.38 -4.10
CA TYR A 112 -18.10 1.34 -4.55
C TYR A 112 -19.53 1.89 -4.59
N ASP A 113 -20.27 1.58 -5.66
CA ASP A 113 -21.70 1.84 -5.69
C ASP A 113 -22.41 0.91 -4.68
N GLU A 114 -23.50 1.40 -4.07
CA GLU A 114 -24.16 0.72 -2.95
C GLU A 114 -24.79 -0.62 -3.31
N ASN A 115 -25.11 -0.84 -4.58
CA ASN A 115 -25.75 -2.05 -5.09
C ASN A 115 -24.76 -3.13 -5.55
N VAL A 116 -23.45 -2.89 -5.50
CA VAL A 116 -22.44 -3.91 -5.83
C VAL A 116 -22.28 -4.87 -4.67
N ASN A 117 -22.49 -6.16 -4.89
CA ASN A 117 -22.36 -7.19 -3.84
C ASN A 117 -21.05 -7.95 -3.95
N GLU A 118 -20.60 -8.18 -5.18
CA GLU A 118 -19.40 -8.93 -5.51
C GLU A 118 -18.16 -8.13 -5.10
N PHE A 119 -17.30 -8.71 -4.26
CA PHE A 119 -16.02 -8.12 -3.84
C PHE A 119 -16.16 -6.69 -3.27
N ASN A 120 -17.32 -6.35 -2.69
CA ASN A 120 -17.52 -5.05 -2.09
C ASN A 120 -16.76 -4.97 -0.77
N MET A 121 -15.65 -4.22 -0.77
CA MET A 121 -14.76 -4.11 0.39
C MET A 121 -15.43 -3.54 1.65
N LYS A 122 -16.59 -2.88 1.53
CA LYS A 122 -17.37 -2.42 2.70
C LYS A 122 -18.07 -3.57 3.43
N ARG A 123 -18.28 -4.70 2.74
CA ARG A 123 -19.08 -5.85 3.19
C ARG A 123 -18.61 -7.13 2.50
N LEU A 124 -17.40 -7.58 2.85
CA LEU A 124 -16.85 -8.80 2.25
C LEU A 124 -17.58 -10.06 2.69
N GLY A 125 -18.33 -10.02 3.80
CA GLY A 125 -19.09 -11.15 4.31
C GLY A 125 -18.20 -12.22 4.91
N THR A 126 -17.10 -11.81 5.56
CA THR A 126 -16.15 -12.74 6.21
C THR A 126 -16.47 -12.87 7.70
N ILE A 127 -15.86 -13.84 8.37
CA ILE A 127 -15.96 -13.97 9.84
C ILE A 127 -15.49 -12.71 10.60
N LEU A 128 -14.69 -11.84 9.97
CA LEU A 128 -14.33 -10.56 10.56
C LEU A 128 -15.54 -9.61 10.67
N ASP A 129 -16.50 -9.71 9.77
CA ASP A 129 -17.74 -8.93 9.84
C ASP A 129 -18.62 -9.37 11.02
N GLU A 130 -18.61 -10.67 11.37
CA GLU A 130 -19.32 -11.20 12.55
C GLU A 130 -18.78 -10.61 13.86
N THR A 131 -17.50 -10.21 13.90
CA THR A 131 -16.91 -9.59 15.10
C THR A 131 -17.50 -8.21 15.41
N LYS A 132 -18.15 -7.54 14.44
CA LYS A 132 -18.78 -6.23 14.66
C LYS A 132 -19.89 -6.32 15.72
N GLU A 133 -20.71 -7.37 15.68
CA GLU A 133 -21.75 -7.57 16.70
C GLU A 133 -21.14 -7.88 18.07
N LEU A 134 -20.14 -8.77 18.11
CA LEU A 134 -19.45 -9.18 19.35
C LEU A 134 -18.71 -8.02 20.04
N THR A 135 -18.26 -7.03 19.27
CA THR A 135 -17.57 -5.84 19.79
C THR A 135 -18.52 -4.68 20.13
N GLY A 136 -19.84 -4.89 20.03
CA GLY A 136 -20.84 -3.85 20.27
C GLY A 136 -20.85 -2.77 19.18
N GLY A 137 -20.58 -3.15 17.93
CA GLY A 137 -20.55 -2.27 16.78
C GLY A 137 -19.27 -1.43 16.67
N LYS A 138 -18.20 -1.76 17.41
CA LYS A 138 -16.95 -1.00 17.35
C LYS A 138 -16.27 -1.20 16.00
N VAL A 139 -15.99 -0.09 15.33
CA VAL A 139 -15.24 -0.05 14.08
C VAL A 139 -13.76 0.17 14.40
N ILE A 140 -12.92 -0.76 13.93
CA ILE A 140 -11.47 -0.60 13.95
C ILE A 140 -11.10 -0.04 12.58
N ARG A 141 -10.76 1.25 12.54
CA ARG A 141 -10.56 1.96 11.28
C ARG A 141 -9.48 1.30 10.42
N GLY A 142 -9.79 1.06 9.15
CA GLY A 142 -8.88 0.40 8.20
C GLY A 142 -8.75 -1.11 8.35
N VAL A 143 -9.25 -1.70 9.44
CA VAL A 143 -9.30 -3.15 9.65
C VAL A 143 -10.71 -3.67 9.37
N THR A 144 -11.73 -3.07 9.99
CA THR A 144 -13.15 -3.41 9.78
C THR A 144 -13.92 -2.32 9.01
N SER A 145 -13.22 -1.26 8.59
CA SER A 145 -13.68 -0.25 7.64
C SER A 145 -12.72 -0.09 6.46
N VAL A 146 -13.19 0.54 5.38
CA VAL A 146 -12.40 0.71 4.15
C VAL A 146 -11.61 2.02 4.19
N TYR A 147 -10.34 1.95 3.84
CA TYR A 147 -9.49 3.10 3.56
C TYR A 147 -9.29 3.33 2.07
N LEU A 148 -9.28 4.60 1.69
CA LEU A 148 -8.84 5.06 0.38
C LEU A 148 -7.40 5.57 0.46
N TYR A 149 -6.64 5.26 -0.58
CA TYR A 149 -5.25 5.63 -0.72
C TYR A 149 -5.02 6.39 -2.03
N PHE A 150 -4.42 7.58 -1.92
CA PHE A 150 -4.06 8.46 -3.03
C PHE A 150 -2.55 8.53 -3.13
N GLY A 151 -2.00 7.85 -4.13
CA GLY A 151 -0.56 7.75 -4.39
C GLY A 151 -0.06 8.72 -5.45
N MET A 152 1.20 9.10 -5.35
CA MET A 152 1.97 9.72 -6.43
C MET A 152 3.30 8.97 -6.62
N TYR A 153 4.05 9.33 -7.67
CA TYR A 153 5.36 8.73 -7.91
C TYR A 153 6.25 8.88 -6.67
N GLY A 154 6.96 7.81 -6.32
CA GLY A 154 7.85 7.75 -5.16
C GLY A 154 7.18 7.36 -3.84
N ALA A 155 5.87 7.53 -3.69
CA ALA A 155 5.16 7.16 -2.46
C ALA A 155 5.20 5.64 -2.25
N SER A 156 5.52 5.19 -1.03
CA SER A 156 5.68 3.76 -0.74
C SER A 156 5.09 3.34 0.59
N PHE A 157 4.79 2.05 0.74
CA PHE A 157 4.61 1.46 2.06
C PHE A 157 5.98 1.00 2.59
N ALA A 158 6.03 0.65 3.88
CA ALA A 158 7.19 -0.03 4.45
C ALA A 158 6.86 -1.53 4.60
N TRP A 159 7.88 -2.37 4.77
CA TRP A 159 7.68 -3.79 5.00
C TRP A 159 6.89 -4.02 6.29
N HIS A 160 5.76 -4.73 6.18
CA HIS A 160 4.92 -5.04 7.34
C HIS A 160 4.07 -6.29 7.11
N VAL A 161 3.58 -6.85 8.21
CA VAL A 161 2.39 -7.71 8.23
C VAL A 161 1.18 -6.86 8.57
N GLU A 162 -0.01 -7.30 8.19
CA GLU A 162 -1.25 -6.67 8.59
C GLU A 162 -1.47 -6.75 10.11
N ASP A 163 -2.36 -5.90 10.62
CA ASP A 163 -2.75 -5.92 12.02
C ASP A 163 -3.39 -7.26 12.38
N MET A 164 -2.99 -7.80 13.54
CA MET A 164 -3.34 -9.16 13.96
C MET A 164 -3.00 -10.26 12.92
N GLU A 165 -2.07 -9.97 12.00
CA GLU A 165 -1.64 -10.88 10.94
C GLU A 165 -2.81 -11.37 10.08
N LEU A 166 -3.83 -10.52 9.89
CA LEU A 166 -4.99 -10.80 9.07
C LEU A 166 -4.65 -10.85 7.58
N TYR A 167 -5.64 -11.27 6.79
CA TYR A 167 -5.64 -11.00 5.35
C TYR A 167 -5.82 -9.49 5.09
N SER A 168 -5.29 -8.99 3.98
CA SER A 168 -5.76 -7.74 3.39
C SER A 168 -6.19 -7.91 1.94
N ILE A 169 -7.12 -7.06 1.51
CA ILE A 169 -7.55 -6.92 0.13
C ILE A 169 -7.31 -5.48 -0.32
N ASN A 170 -6.70 -5.31 -1.48
CA ASN A 170 -6.46 -4.02 -2.10
C ASN A 170 -7.04 -4.01 -3.50
N TYR A 171 -7.84 -3.00 -3.84
CA TYR A 171 -8.33 -2.77 -5.20
C TYR A 171 -7.75 -1.48 -5.76
N LEU A 172 -7.08 -1.55 -6.91
CA LEU A 172 -6.55 -0.36 -7.57
C LEU A 172 -7.60 0.23 -8.51
N HIS A 173 -8.34 1.23 -8.03
CA HIS A 173 -9.41 1.84 -8.82
C HIS A 173 -8.91 2.40 -10.17
N TYR A 174 -7.96 3.34 -10.16
CA TYR A 174 -7.42 3.99 -11.36
C TYR A 174 -5.99 4.47 -11.12
N GLY A 175 -5.31 4.87 -12.20
CA GLY A 175 -4.03 5.59 -12.14
C GLY A 175 -2.87 4.74 -12.63
N ALA A 176 -1.68 5.03 -12.11
CA ALA A 176 -0.47 4.27 -12.42
C ALA A 176 -0.43 2.94 -11.64
N PRO A 177 0.33 1.94 -12.12
CA PRO A 177 0.47 0.66 -11.42
C PRO A 177 1.10 0.81 -10.03
N LYS A 178 0.77 -0.13 -9.14
CA LYS A 178 1.41 -0.31 -7.82
C LYS A 178 2.33 -1.53 -7.87
N TYR A 179 3.55 -1.40 -7.37
CA TYR A 179 4.52 -2.48 -7.30
C TYR A 179 4.53 -3.04 -5.88
N TRP A 180 4.53 -4.37 -5.77
CA TRP A 180 4.47 -5.12 -4.53
C TRP A 180 5.67 -6.03 -4.43
N PHE A 181 6.23 -6.14 -3.23
CA PHE A 181 7.16 -7.20 -2.86
C PHE A 181 6.59 -7.95 -1.67
N ALA A 182 6.76 -9.27 -1.64
CA ALA A 182 6.22 -10.12 -0.60
C ALA A 182 7.23 -11.20 -0.18
N VAL A 183 7.49 -11.28 1.12
CA VAL A 183 8.27 -12.37 1.72
C VAL A 183 7.28 -13.41 2.25
N PRO A 184 7.42 -14.69 1.85
CA PRO A 184 6.49 -15.72 2.25
C PRO A 184 6.59 -16.01 3.76
N PRO A 185 5.52 -16.49 4.42
CA PRO A 185 5.51 -16.76 5.85
C PRO A 185 6.62 -17.70 6.31
N GLU A 186 7.00 -18.68 5.47
CA GLU A 186 8.09 -19.63 5.74
C GLU A 186 9.47 -18.95 5.88
N ALA A 187 9.63 -17.74 5.35
CA ALA A 187 10.85 -16.94 5.44
C ALA A 187 10.72 -15.74 6.41
N SER A 188 9.54 -15.50 6.99
CA SER A 188 9.26 -14.36 7.88
C SER A 188 10.27 -14.24 9.02
N THR A 189 10.55 -15.32 9.76
CA THR A 189 11.51 -15.30 10.87
C THR A 189 12.92 -14.90 10.44
N ARG A 190 13.36 -15.34 9.25
CA ARG A 190 14.67 -14.96 8.70
C ARG A 190 14.69 -13.47 8.33
N PHE A 191 13.60 -12.97 7.75
CA PHE A 191 13.42 -11.57 7.42
C PHE A 191 13.42 -10.69 8.66
N GLU A 192 12.62 -11.02 9.68
CA GLU A 192 12.59 -10.26 10.92
C GLU A 192 13.95 -10.23 11.61
N ARG A 193 14.68 -11.36 11.63
CA ARG A 193 16.05 -11.38 12.17
C ARG A 193 16.98 -10.44 11.41
N LEU A 194 16.88 -10.40 10.08
CA LEU A 194 17.62 -9.45 9.26
C LEU A 194 17.24 -8.01 9.61
N MET A 195 15.95 -7.70 9.74
CA MET A 195 15.48 -6.37 10.13
C MET A 195 16.00 -5.95 11.50
N ARG A 196 16.04 -6.86 12.48
CA ARG A 196 16.63 -6.59 13.81
C ARG A 196 18.12 -6.26 13.72
N GLN A 197 18.86 -6.89 12.81
CA GLN A 197 20.27 -6.58 12.57
C GLN A 197 20.46 -5.22 11.87
N GLN A 198 19.56 -4.84 10.97
CA GLN A 198 19.62 -3.54 10.30
C GLN A 198 19.16 -2.38 11.20
N PHE A 199 18.26 -2.66 12.15
CA PHE A 199 17.65 -1.65 13.02
C PHE A 199 17.78 -2.00 14.52
N PRO A 200 19.00 -2.26 15.04
CA PRO A 200 19.20 -2.81 16.39
C PRO A 200 18.76 -1.84 17.49
N THR A 201 18.89 -0.53 17.25
CA THR A 201 18.39 0.47 18.20
C THR A 201 16.87 0.42 18.30
N TYR A 202 16.14 0.23 17.20
CA TYR A 202 14.67 0.16 17.22
C TYR A 202 14.17 -1.15 17.83
N ASP A 203 14.82 -2.28 17.53
CA ASP A 203 14.49 -3.58 18.15
C ASP A 203 14.67 -3.58 19.68
N ARG A 204 15.65 -2.83 20.20
CA ARG A 204 15.82 -2.67 21.65
C ARG A 204 14.65 -1.95 22.31
N HIS A 205 14.01 -1.01 21.63
CA HIS A 205 12.88 -0.25 22.16
C HIS A 205 11.54 -0.96 21.94
N CYS A 206 11.35 -1.62 20.80
CA CYS A 206 10.12 -2.35 20.48
C CYS A 206 10.43 -3.63 19.69
N LYS A 207 10.08 -4.79 20.24
CA LYS A 207 10.29 -6.09 19.56
C LYS A 207 9.41 -6.30 18.33
N ALA A 208 8.35 -5.52 18.20
CA ALA A 208 7.44 -5.47 17.07
C ALA A 208 7.60 -4.18 16.23
N PHE A 209 8.79 -3.55 16.24
CA PHE A 209 9.01 -2.24 15.59
C PHE A 209 8.63 -2.20 14.10
N MET A 210 8.66 -3.33 13.39
CA MET A 210 8.19 -3.41 12.00
C MET A 210 6.71 -3.01 11.84
N ARG A 211 5.87 -3.22 12.87
CA ARG A 211 4.46 -2.78 12.89
C ARG A 211 4.31 -1.26 12.87
N HIS A 212 5.38 -0.50 13.10
CA HIS A 212 5.35 0.97 12.98
C HIS A 212 5.34 1.44 11.51
N LYS A 213 5.49 0.52 10.53
CA LYS A 213 5.42 0.80 9.08
C LYS A 213 6.39 1.91 8.62
N SER A 214 7.58 1.94 9.23
CA SER A 214 8.67 2.90 8.92
C SER A 214 9.94 2.25 8.40
N PHE A 215 10.06 0.93 8.45
CA PHE A 215 11.33 0.25 8.26
C PHE A 215 11.30 -0.58 6.99
N SER A 216 12.29 -0.37 6.13
CA SER A 216 12.43 -1.14 4.90
C SER A 216 13.86 -1.56 4.62
N VAL A 217 13.99 -2.56 3.75
CA VAL A 217 15.25 -2.96 3.14
C VAL A 217 15.07 -3.09 1.63
N LEU A 218 16.13 -2.81 0.89
CA LEU A 218 16.14 -2.98 -0.57
C LEU A 218 16.14 -4.48 -0.92
N PRO A 219 15.52 -4.89 -2.04
CA PRO A 219 15.52 -6.28 -2.51
C PRO A 219 16.92 -6.91 -2.61
N ALA A 220 17.92 -6.12 -3.01
CA ALA A 220 19.32 -6.55 -3.07
C ALA A 220 19.87 -7.13 -1.74
N LEU A 221 19.39 -6.64 -0.59
CA LEU A 221 19.78 -7.20 0.71
C LEU A 221 19.14 -8.58 0.94
N LEU A 222 17.91 -8.76 0.47
CA LEU A 222 17.23 -10.06 0.54
C LEU A 222 17.96 -11.08 -0.31
N ASP A 223 18.44 -10.69 -1.49
CA ASP A 223 19.26 -11.53 -2.37
C ASP A 223 20.57 -11.96 -1.68
N ILE A 224 21.31 -11.00 -1.09
CA ILE A 224 22.55 -11.26 -0.34
C ILE A 224 22.33 -12.29 0.78
N HIS A 225 21.22 -12.15 1.52
CA HIS A 225 20.88 -13.05 2.63
C HIS A 225 20.08 -14.29 2.21
N ARG A 226 19.86 -14.48 0.90
CA ARG A 226 19.10 -15.58 0.30
C ARG A 226 17.69 -15.72 0.88
N ILE A 227 17.04 -14.61 1.21
CA ILE A 227 15.67 -14.57 1.70
C ILE A 227 14.76 -14.56 0.47
N PRO A 228 13.90 -15.58 0.26
CA PRO A 228 13.02 -15.58 -0.89
C PRO A 228 11.99 -14.46 -0.78
N TYR A 229 11.69 -13.82 -1.90
CA TYR A 229 10.59 -12.88 -2.05
C TYR A 229 9.99 -13.01 -3.45
N GLY A 230 8.71 -12.64 -3.57
CA GLY A 230 8.04 -12.49 -4.86
C GLY A 230 7.76 -11.02 -5.16
N THR A 231 7.62 -10.70 -6.43
CA THR A 231 7.24 -9.36 -6.91
C THR A 231 5.93 -9.43 -7.69
N MET A 232 5.11 -8.39 -7.60
CA MET A 232 3.88 -8.28 -8.38
C MET A 232 3.64 -6.83 -8.79
N THR A 233 3.25 -6.60 -10.04
CA THR A 233 2.75 -5.30 -10.49
C THR A 233 1.23 -5.37 -10.56
N GLN A 234 0.55 -4.53 -9.78
CA GLN A 234 -0.89 -4.36 -9.80
C GLN A 234 -1.27 -3.19 -10.71
N HIS A 235 -2.10 -3.46 -11.70
CA HIS A 235 -2.66 -2.49 -12.64
C HIS A 235 -4.08 -2.05 -12.20
N PRO A 236 -4.58 -0.93 -12.75
CA PRO A 236 -5.96 -0.53 -12.52
C PRO A 236 -6.96 -1.66 -12.80
N ASN A 237 -8.00 -1.72 -11.98
CA ASN A 237 -9.02 -2.76 -11.94
C ASN A 237 -8.54 -4.15 -11.52
N GLU A 238 -7.37 -4.27 -10.89
CA GLU A 238 -6.92 -5.52 -10.30
C GLU A 238 -7.01 -5.49 -8.76
N PHE A 239 -7.30 -6.65 -8.19
CA PHE A 239 -7.21 -6.89 -6.75
C PHE A 239 -5.88 -7.53 -6.38
N ILE A 240 -5.38 -7.20 -5.20
CA ILE A 240 -4.30 -7.90 -4.52
C ILE A 240 -4.81 -8.40 -3.18
N ILE A 241 -4.58 -9.67 -2.89
CA ILE A 241 -4.84 -10.30 -1.59
C ILE A 241 -3.49 -10.61 -0.94
N THR A 242 -3.28 -10.12 0.28
CA THR A 242 -2.21 -10.59 1.15
C THR A 242 -2.78 -11.63 2.13
N PHE A 243 -2.02 -12.68 2.37
CA PHE A 243 -2.40 -13.76 3.28
C PHE A 243 -1.80 -13.52 4.66
N PRO A 244 -2.32 -14.19 5.71
CA PRO A 244 -1.77 -14.10 7.05
C PRO A 244 -0.27 -14.32 7.09
N HIS A 245 0.41 -13.52 7.93
CA HIS A 245 1.87 -13.55 8.17
C HIS A 245 2.76 -13.21 6.97
N VAL A 246 2.20 -12.80 5.83
CA VAL A 246 2.99 -12.30 4.71
C VAL A 246 3.54 -10.93 5.05
N ILE A 247 4.85 -10.76 4.90
CA ILE A 247 5.49 -9.46 5.03
C ILE A 247 5.51 -8.84 3.64
N ALA A 248 4.77 -7.75 3.43
CA ALA A 248 4.64 -7.07 2.14
C ALA A 248 5.02 -5.59 2.21
N ILE A 249 5.43 -5.04 1.06
CA ILE A 249 5.74 -3.63 0.82
C ILE A 249 5.21 -3.18 -0.54
#